data_AF-K0IKH5-F1
#
_entry.id   AF-K0IKH5-F1
#
_cell.length_a   1.000
_cell.length_b   1.000
_cell.length_c   1.000
_cell.angle_alpha   90.00
_cell.angle_beta   90.00
_cell.angle_gamma   90.00
#
_symmetry.space_group_name_H-M   'P 1'
#
loop_
_entity.id
_entity.type
_entity.pdbx_description
1 polymer ?
#
loop_
_entity_poly.entity_id
_entity_poly.type
_entity_poly.pdbx_seq_one_letter_code
_entity_poly.pdbx_strand_id
1 'polypeptide(L)'
;MTISLVATEPKPKGVKVEIVENARTVRGTTLLKRGFAHMCKHGVVMDVTNVEQAVIAEEAGAVAVMVLDKLPYDVRKAGGVARTASIKVIQEIMDAVTIPIMAKCRIGHIDEAKVLEATGVDMIDESEVLTPADEERHIWKWDFTTPFVNGGKNLGEALRRIEEGCAMIRTKGEPGTGNVAEAVTHIRMVNGEIRKLRSLYEDNDKQELMKAARELKVSYAIVEETARLGRLPVVNFAAGGITTPADAALLMNLGCDGVFVGSGIFKSDDPAQRARAVVLATTFHDDPKIVMEAQKMVDEKKSLLGMDTKNLELRMQERGQHA
;
A
#
# COMPACT_ATOMS: atom_id res chain seq x y z
N MET A 1 -10.92 -1.07 -15.01
CA MET A 1 -10.97 -2.50 -14.64
C MET A 1 -11.41 -2.64 -13.19
N THR A 2 -12.37 -3.52 -12.93
CA THR A 2 -13.05 -3.66 -11.64
C THR A 2 -12.29 -4.62 -10.73
N ILE A 3 -12.03 -4.22 -9.48
CA ILE A 3 -11.56 -5.14 -8.43
C ILE A 3 -12.72 -6.02 -7.96
N SER A 4 -12.43 -7.07 -7.21
CA SER A 4 -13.48 -7.88 -6.61
C SER A 4 -13.93 -7.25 -5.28
N LEU A 5 -15.14 -6.70 -5.28
CA LEU A 5 -15.72 -6.10 -4.07
C LEU A 5 -16.28 -7.14 -3.09
N VAL A 6 -16.35 -8.41 -3.48
CA VAL A 6 -16.83 -9.51 -2.62
C VAL A 6 -15.72 -10.55 -2.51
N ALA A 7 -15.42 -11.03 -1.31
CA ALA A 7 -14.43 -12.10 -1.16
C ALA A 7 -14.95 -13.37 -1.83
N THR A 8 -14.07 -14.07 -2.55
CA THR A 8 -14.31 -15.45 -2.99
C THR A 8 -14.30 -16.45 -1.83
N GLU A 9 -13.77 -16.07 -0.66
CA GLU A 9 -13.82 -16.93 0.52
C GLU A 9 -15.26 -17.13 1.02
N PRO A 10 -15.66 -18.37 1.34
CA PRO A 10 -17.05 -18.73 1.57
C PRO A 10 -17.70 -18.12 2.82
N LYS A 11 -16.96 -17.41 3.68
CA LYS A 11 -17.50 -16.62 4.80
C LYS A 11 -16.58 -15.44 5.12
N PRO A 12 -16.97 -14.18 4.91
CA PRO A 12 -16.19 -13.04 5.40
C PRO A 12 -16.07 -13.14 6.93
N LYS A 13 -14.84 -13.24 7.44
CA LYS A 13 -14.55 -13.34 8.88
C LYS A 13 -14.41 -11.94 9.49
N GLY A 14 -14.77 -11.81 10.77
CA GLY A 14 -14.77 -10.57 11.56
C GLY A 14 -15.80 -9.50 11.17
N VAL A 15 -16.89 -9.91 10.52
CA VAL A 15 -18.09 -9.08 10.41
C VAL A 15 -18.70 -8.88 11.81
N LYS A 16 -18.77 -7.64 12.27
CA LYS A 16 -19.43 -7.29 13.53
C LYS A 16 -20.90 -6.98 13.25
N VAL A 17 -21.81 -7.64 13.97
CA VAL A 17 -23.25 -7.40 13.88
C VAL A 17 -23.71 -6.80 15.20
N GLU A 18 -24.26 -5.59 15.14
CA GLU A 18 -24.74 -4.83 16.29
C GLU A 18 -26.20 -4.43 16.05
N ILE A 19 -26.98 -4.30 17.12
CA ILE A 19 -28.33 -3.74 17.05
C ILE A 19 -28.23 -2.30 17.55
N VAL A 20 -28.40 -1.34 16.65
CA VAL A 20 -28.42 0.10 16.95
C VAL A 20 -29.81 0.60 16.66
N GLU A 21 -30.50 1.17 17.66
CA GLU A 21 -31.86 1.73 17.51
C GLU A 21 -32.87 0.77 16.84
N ASN A 22 -32.86 -0.51 17.23
CA ASN A 22 -33.67 -1.59 16.65
C ASN A 22 -33.35 -1.92 15.17
N ALA A 23 -32.29 -1.36 14.60
CA ALA A 23 -31.78 -1.71 13.28
C ALA A 23 -30.55 -2.61 13.37
N ARG A 24 -30.55 -3.69 12.60
CA ARG A 24 -29.38 -4.57 12.45
C ARG A 24 -28.30 -3.85 11.64
N THR A 25 -27.21 -3.47 12.29
CA THR A 25 -26.04 -2.86 11.68
C THR A 25 -24.95 -3.91 11.47
N VAL A 26 -24.36 -3.91 10.28
CA VAL A 26 -23.30 -4.86 9.89
C VAL A 26 -22.05 -4.07 9.53
N ARG A 27 -20.95 -4.31 10.26
CA ARG A 27 -19.67 -3.61 10.11
C ARG A 27 -18.55 -4.56 9.70
N GLY A 28 -17.49 -4.02 9.10
CA GLY A 28 -16.29 -4.78 8.75
C GLY A 28 -16.47 -5.77 7.59
N THR A 29 -17.50 -5.57 6.76
CA THR A 29 -17.70 -6.43 5.58
C THR A 29 -16.58 -6.24 4.56
N THR A 30 -16.25 -7.29 3.81
CA THR A 30 -15.26 -7.21 2.72
C THR A 30 -15.63 -6.12 1.71
N LEU A 31 -16.93 -5.99 1.40
CA LEU A 31 -17.44 -4.96 0.49
C LEU A 31 -17.05 -3.55 0.95
N LEU A 32 -17.23 -3.24 2.23
CA LEU A 32 -16.88 -1.93 2.76
C LEU A 32 -15.36 -1.74 2.83
N LYS A 33 -14.62 -2.75 3.31
CA LYS A 33 -13.15 -2.67 3.40
C LYS A 33 -12.49 -2.46 2.03
N ARG A 34 -12.87 -3.25 1.03
CA ARG A 34 -12.37 -3.11 -0.35
C ARG A 34 -12.96 -1.90 -1.07
N GLY A 35 -14.18 -1.51 -0.72
CA GLY A 35 -14.83 -0.29 -1.22
C GLY A 35 -14.09 0.98 -0.79
N PHE A 36 -13.65 1.05 0.47
CA PHE A 36 -12.79 2.15 0.94
C PHE A 36 -11.49 2.21 0.14
N ALA A 37 -10.78 1.08 -0.03
CA ALA A 37 -9.57 1.05 -0.85
C ALA A 37 -9.83 1.49 -2.31
N HIS A 38 -11.01 1.15 -2.85
CA HIS A 38 -11.42 1.57 -4.19
C HIS A 38 -11.56 3.08 -4.34
N MET A 39 -11.98 3.79 -3.29
CA MET A 39 -12.12 5.25 -3.30
C MET A 39 -10.77 5.97 -3.44
N CYS A 40 -9.67 5.33 -3.05
CA CYS A 40 -8.33 5.90 -3.17
C CYS A 40 -7.73 5.78 -4.58
N LYS A 41 -8.32 4.97 -5.47
CA LYS A 41 -7.75 4.67 -6.79
C LYS A 41 -7.46 5.94 -7.60
N HIS A 42 -6.41 5.85 -8.40
CA HIS A 42 -5.84 6.91 -9.26
C HIS A 42 -5.25 8.10 -8.47
N GLY A 43 -5.18 7.96 -7.14
CA GLY A 43 -4.63 8.98 -6.26
C GLY A 43 -3.22 8.69 -5.75
N VAL A 44 -2.77 9.63 -4.93
CA VAL A 44 -1.49 9.60 -4.22
C VAL A 44 -1.77 9.54 -2.71
N VAL A 45 -1.17 8.57 -2.02
CA VAL A 45 -1.13 8.55 -0.55
C VAL A 45 0.24 9.03 -0.08
N MET A 46 0.27 10.02 0.81
CA MET A 46 1.51 10.65 1.25
C MET A 46 1.88 10.26 2.68
N ASP A 47 3.08 9.72 2.91
CA ASP A 47 3.61 9.49 4.25
C ASP A 47 3.91 10.84 4.93
N VAL A 48 3.40 11.04 6.15
CA VAL A 48 3.53 12.29 6.92
C VAL A 48 3.86 12.01 8.39
N THR A 49 4.70 12.87 8.99
CA THR A 49 5.14 12.74 10.39
C THR A 49 4.59 13.82 11.31
N ASN A 50 3.91 14.84 10.77
CA ASN A 50 3.34 15.95 11.52
C ASN A 50 2.18 16.63 10.75
N VAL A 51 1.51 17.56 11.43
CA VAL A 51 0.37 18.32 10.89
C VAL A 51 0.73 19.14 9.65
N GLU A 52 1.87 19.82 9.64
CA GLU A 52 2.30 20.65 8.50
C GLU A 52 2.42 19.83 7.21
N GLN A 53 3.04 18.65 7.30
CA GLN A 53 3.15 17.73 6.16
C GLN A 53 1.78 17.19 5.71
N ALA A 54 0.87 16.93 6.65
CA ALA A 54 -0.49 16.48 6.34
C ALA A 54 -1.28 17.56 5.57
N VAL A 55 -1.20 18.81 6.02
CA VAL A 55 -1.83 19.95 5.34
C VAL A 55 -1.24 20.14 3.93
N ILE A 56 0.09 20.07 3.79
CA ILE A 56 0.73 20.13 2.46
C ILE A 56 0.24 19.00 1.54
N ALA A 57 0.07 17.79 2.07
CA ALA A 57 -0.41 16.65 1.29
C ALA A 57 -1.85 16.85 0.82
N GLU A 58 -2.74 17.30 1.71
CA GLU A 58 -4.13 17.60 1.38
C GLU A 58 -4.25 18.73 0.34
N GLU A 59 -3.55 19.85 0.55
CA GLU A 59 -3.53 20.97 -0.40
C GLU A 59 -2.95 20.58 -1.77
N ALA A 60 -2.05 19.59 -1.80
CA ALA A 60 -1.49 19.07 -3.04
C ALA A 60 -2.43 18.15 -3.81
N GLY A 61 -3.53 17.69 -3.19
CA GLY A 61 -4.49 16.74 -3.77
C GLY A 61 -4.19 15.27 -3.48
N ALA A 62 -3.51 14.97 -2.36
CA ALA A 62 -3.42 13.59 -1.87
C ALA A 62 -4.82 13.04 -1.56
N VAL A 63 -5.06 11.76 -1.86
CA VAL A 63 -6.35 11.10 -1.57
C VAL A 63 -6.42 10.55 -0.15
N ALA A 64 -5.29 10.46 0.53
CA ALA A 64 -5.14 10.08 1.93
C ALA A 64 -3.72 10.42 2.39
N VAL A 65 -3.49 10.42 3.71
CA VAL A 65 -2.14 10.48 4.29
C VAL A 65 -1.84 9.21 5.09
N MET A 66 -0.56 8.88 5.21
CA MET A 66 -0.06 7.73 5.96
C MET A 66 0.83 8.20 7.11
N VAL A 67 0.34 8.07 8.34
CA VAL A 67 1.03 8.55 9.54
C VAL A 67 2.05 7.52 10.03
N LEU A 68 3.25 8.02 10.33
CA LEU A 68 4.37 7.25 10.87
C LEU A 68 5.29 8.15 11.71
N ASP A 69 6.05 7.54 12.64
CA ASP A 69 6.97 8.28 13.53
C ASP A 69 8.11 8.98 12.75
N LYS A 70 8.65 8.28 11.75
CA LYS A 70 9.78 8.74 10.93
C LYS A 70 9.61 8.29 9.50
N LEU A 71 9.98 9.15 8.56
CA LEU A 71 10.01 8.79 7.14
C LEU A 71 10.99 7.63 6.89
N PRO A 72 10.75 6.76 5.89
CA PRO A 72 11.61 5.59 5.65
C PRO A 72 13.10 5.92 5.50
N TYR A 73 13.44 7.06 4.89
CA TYR A 73 14.81 7.58 4.81
C TYR A 73 15.46 7.79 6.19
N ASP A 74 14.72 8.35 7.14
CA ASP A 74 15.21 8.58 8.51
C ASP A 74 15.27 7.29 9.31
N VAL A 75 14.34 6.36 9.08
CA VAL A 75 14.36 5.03 9.72
C VAL A 75 15.66 4.30 9.37
N ARG A 76 16.12 4.39 8.12
CA ARG A 76 17.41 3.83 7.69
C ARG A 76 18.59 4.46 8.41
N LYS A 77 18.61 5.79 8.52
CA LYS A 77 19.71 6.53 9.14
C LYS A 77 19.78 6.34 10.65
N ALA A 78 18.63 6.34 11.31
CA ALA A 78 18.56 6.26 12.77
C ALA A 78 18.98 4.89 13.30
N GLY A 79 18.79 3.83 12.50
CA GLY A 79 18.91 2.46 12.98
C GLY A 79 17.92 2.17 14.12
N GLY A 80 18.08 1.00 14.75
CA GLY A 80 17.26 0.60 15.91
C GLY A 80 15.83 0.16 15.55
N VAL A 81 14.93 0.28 16.52
CA VAL A 81 13.57 -0.25 16.44
C VAL A 81 12.58 0.83 16.01
N ALA A 82 12.02 0.69 14.81
CA ALA A 82 10.92 1.53 14.32
C ALA A 82 9.57 0.94 14.73
N ARG A 83 8.70 1.76 15.32
CA ARG A 83 7.39 1.38 15.87
C ARG A 83 6.27 2.23 15.27
N THR A 84 5.03 1.94 15.66
CA THR A 84 3.88 2.79 15.32
C THR A 84 4.06 4.23 15.82
N ALA A 85 3.41 5.18 15.16
CA ALA A 85 3.44 6.59 15.56
C ALA A 85 2.72 6.82 16.90
N SER A 86 3.07 7.91 17.58
CA SER A 86 2.34 8.33 18.77
C SER A 86 0.88 8.63 18.44
N ILE A 87 -0.04 8.10 19.25
CA ILE A 87 -1.49 8.35 19.09
C ILE A 87 -1.80 9.84 19.14
N LYS A 88 -1.05 10.61 19.94
CA LYS A 88 -1.19 12.06 19.99
C LYS A 88 -0.97 12.70 18.62
N VAL A 89 0.08 12.29 17.91
CA VAL A 89 0.41 12.81 16.57
C VAL A 89 -0.64 12.39 15.55
N ILE A 90 -1.13 11.14 15.63
CA ILE A 90 -2.22 10.66 14.76
C ILE A 90 -3.47 11.53 14.97
N GLN A 91 -3.85 11.78 16.21
CA GLN A 91 -5.04 12.58 16.53
C GLN A 91 -4.89 14.04 16.08
N GLU A 92 -3.73 14.65 16.31
CA GLU A 92 -3.44 16.01 15.84
C GLU A 92 -3.57 16.13 14.31
N ILE A 93 -3.17 15.10 13.56
CA ILE A 93 -3.32 15.05 12.10
C ILE A 93 -4.79 14.83 11.71
N MET A 94 -5.50 13.91 12.38
CA MET A 94 -6.93 13.68 12.16
C MET A 94 -7.77 14.95 12.35
N ASP A 95 -7.40 15.78 13.32
CA ASP A 95 -8.10 17.04 13.60
C ASP A 95 -7.76 18.15 12.58
N ALA A 96 -6.66 18.01 11.83
CA ALA A 96 -6.13 19.07 10.96
C ALA A 96 -6.47 18.94 9.47
N VAL A 97 -6.75 17.73 8.98
CA VAL A 97 -7.09 17.47 7.57
C VAL A 97 -8.40 16.70 7.43
N THR A 98 -9.00 16.76 6.24
CA THR A 98 -10.29 16.14 5.93
C THR A 98 -10.19 14.85 5.13
N ILE A 99 -9.03 14.62 4.48
CA ILE A 99 -8.75 13.37 3.76
C ILE A 99 -8.48 12.20 4.70
N PRO A 100 -8.74 10.95 4.27
CA PRO A 100 -8.54 9.76 5.10
C PRO A 100 -7.14 9.63 5.70
N ILE A 101 -7.09 9.15 6.95
CA ILE A 101 -5.87 8.93 7.72
C ILE A 101 -5.57 7.44 7.79
N MET A 102 -4.44 7.05 7.22
CA MET A 102 -3.86 5.73 7.41
C MET A 102 -2.74 5.77 8.44
N ALA A 103 -2.44 4.66 9.11
CA ALA A 103 -1.31 4.60 10.04
C ALA A 103 -0.59 3.25 10.00
N LYS A 104 0.73 3.28 10.22
CA LYS A 104 1.57 2.07 10.19
C LYS A 104 1.59 1.34 11.52
N CYS A 105 1.47 0.01 11.48
CA CYS A 105 1.84 -0.89 12.57
C CYS A 105 2.93 -1.87 12.13
N ARG A 106 3.62 -2.46 13.10
CA ARG A 106 4.65 -3.47 12.86
C ARG A 106 4.01 -4.78 12.38
N ILE A 107 4.71 -5.50 11.51
CA ILE A 107 4.33 -6.86 11.08
C ILE A 107 4.10 -7.74 12.31
N GLY A 108 2.93 -8.38 12.36
CA GLY A 108 2.51 -9.27 13.44
C GLY A 108 2.08 -8.60 14.74
N HIS A 109 2.15 -7.27 14.85
CA HIS A 109 1.84 -6.57 16.09
C HIS A 109 0.34 -6.28 16.25
N ILE A 110 -0.42 -7.33 16.57
CA ILE A 110 -1.89 -7.28 16.72
C ILE A 110 -2.34 -6.13 17.64
N ASP A 111 -1.69 -5.92 18.77
CA ASP A 111 -2.13 -4.89 19.73
C ASP A 111 -1.82 -3.46 19.26
N GLU A 112 -0.83 -3.24 18.38
CA GLU A 112 -0.64 -1.93 17.75
C GLU A 112 -1.80 -1.66 16.81
N ALA A 113 -2.19 -2.65 16.00
CA ALA A 113 -3.34 -2.54 15.12
C ALA A 113 -4.66 -2.32 15.88
N LYS A 114 -4.85 -2.95 17.05
CA LYS A 114 -6.04 -2.69 17.89
C LYS A 114 -6.07 -1.27 18.42
N VAL A 115 -4.93 -0.73 18.84
CA VAL A 115 -4.83 0.67 19.28
C VAL A 115 -5.15 1.61 18.12
N LEU A 116 -4.66 1.33 16.91
CA LEU A 116 -4.97 2.13 15.72
C LEU A 116 -6.46 2.06 15.33
N GLU A 117 -7.07 0.87 15.34
CA GLU A 117 -8.52 0.71 15.12
C GLU A 117 -9.32 1.49 16.17
N ALA A 118 -8.93 1.43 17.45
CA ALA A 118 -9.60 2.16 18.53
C ALA A 118 -9.41 3.68 18.44
N THR A 119 -8.29 4.14 17.88
CA THR A 119 -8.02 5.56 17.59
C THR A 119 -8.92 6.06 16.46
N GLY A 120 -9.40 5.17 15.58
CA GLY A 120 -10.30 5.51 14.49
C GLY A 120 -9.58 5.89 13.19
N VAL A 121 -8.39 5.34 12.94
CA VAL A 121 -7.75 5.49 11.63
C VAL A 121 -8.56 4.77 10.55
N ASP A 122 -8.58 5.32 9.34
CA ASP A 122 -9.40 4.82 8.24
C ASP A 122 -8.83 3.55 7.60
N MET A 123 -7.51 3.35 7.66
CA MET A 123 -6.84 2.12 7.19
C MET A 123 -5.53 1.89 7.94
N ILE A 124 -5.19 0.63 8.21
CA ILE A 124 -3.93 0.25 8.88
C ILE A 124 -2.96 -0.34 7.86
N ASP A 125 -1.73 0.16 7.84
CA ASP A 125 -0.63 -0.41 7.05
C ASP A 125 0.24 -1.31 7.93
N GLU A 126 0.09 -2.61 7.77
CA GLU A 126 1.00 -3.57 8.41
C GLU A 126 2.30 -3.62 7.60
N SER A 127 3.26 -2.81 8.06
CA SER A 127 4.34 -2.30 7.21
C SER A 127 5.70 -2.92 7.53
N GLU A 128 6.35 -3.38 6.46
CA GLU A 128 7.73 -3.88 6.44
C GLU A 128 8.78 -2.79 6.69
N VAL A 129 8.40 -1.51 6.58
CA VAL A 129 9.26 -0.37 6.91
C VAL A 129 9.58 -0.35 8.41
N LEU A 130 8.61 -0.72 9.25
CA LEU A 130 8.79 -0.80 10.68
C LEU A 130 9.52 -2.10 11.05
N THR A 131 10.09 -2.17 12.25
CA THR A 131 10.77 -3.38 12.72
C THR A 131 9.71 -4.45 13.00
N PRO A 132 9.75 -5.65 12.38
CA PRO A 132 8.76 -6.70 12.65
C PRO A 132 8.66 -7.01 14.14
N ALA A 133 7.43 -7.27 14.61
CA ALA A 133 7.19 -7.73 15.98
C ALA A 133 7.05 -9.25 16.05
N ASP A 134 6.53 -9.85 14.97
CA ASP A 134 6.55 -11.29 14.71
C ASP A 134 7.21 -11.51 13.34
N GLU A 135 8.21 -12.37 13.27
CA GLU A 135 8.95 -12.68 12.04
C GLU A 135 8.35 -13.86 11.26
N GLU A 136 7.42 -14.59 11.87
CA GLU A 136 6.80 -15.79 11.29
C GLU A 136 5.34 -15.59 10.89
N ARG A 137 4.67 -14.55 11.41
CA ARG A 137 3.21 -14.40 11.24
C ARG A 137 2.81 -12.95 11.05
N HIS A 138 2.05 -12.72 9.98
CA HIS A 138 1.27 -11.49 9.82
C HIS A 138 0.01 -11.49 10.69
N ILE A 139 -0.55 -10.29 10.90
CA ILE A 139 -1.82 -10.09 11.59
C ILE A 139 -2.94 -10.81 10.83
N TRP A 140 -3.81 -11.52 11.55
CA TRP A 140 -5.08 -12.03 11.03
C TRP A 140 -6.08 -10.86 10.91
N LYS A 141 -6.06 -10.19 9.76
CA LYS A 141 -6.74 -8.90 9.50
C LYS A 141 -8.26 -9.02 9.41
N TRP A 142 -8.76 -10.25 9.29
CA TRP A 142 -10.19 -10.51 9.32
C TRP A 142 -10.85 -10.04 10.62
N ASP A 143 -10.17 -10.15 11.77
CA ASP A 143 -10.74 -9.82 13.09
C ASP A 143 -11.02 -8.32 13.30
N PHE A 144 -10.57 -7.47 12.39
CA PHE A 144 -10.72 -6.02 12.45
C PHE A 144 -11.89 -5.55 11.61
N THR A 145 -12.49 -4.43 11.99
CA THR A 145 -13.42 -3.67 11.14
C THR A 145 -12.69 -2.73 10.20
N THR A 146 -11.59 -2.11 10.65
CA THR A 146 -10.74 -1.24 9.85
C THR A 146 -10.04 -2.03 8.72
N PRO A 147 -10.03 -1.53 7.47
CA PRO A 147 -9.32 -2.18 6.38
C PRO A 147 -7.79 -2.12 6.57
N PHE A 148 -7.10 -3.05 5.94
CA PHE A 148 -5.63 -3.12 5.96
C PHE A 148 -5.04 -2.94 4.56
N VAL A 149 -3.85 -2.35 4.53
CA VAL A 149 -2.91 -2.39 3.41
C VAL A 149 -1.65 -3.15 3.82
N ASN A 150 -1.08 -3.92 2.90
CA ASN A 150 0.19 -4.63 3.09
C ASN A 150 1.11 -4.48 1.87
N GLY A 151 2.42 -4.55 2.13
CA GLY A 151 3.44 -4.68 1.10
C GLY A 151 3.53 -6.11 0.54
N GLY A 152 3.65 -6.25 -0.78
CA GLY A 152 3.97 -7.53 -1.45
C GLY A 152 4.95 -7.34 -2.60
N LYS A 153 6.00 -8.16 -2.67
CA LYS A 153 7.01 -8.07 -3.75
C LYS A 153 6.75 -8.98 -4.95
N ASN A 154 5.97 -10.04 -4.77
CA ASN A 154 5.59 -11.02 -5.80
C ASN A 154 4.13 -11.44 -5.60
N LEU A 155 3.57 -12.21 -6.53
CA LEU A 155 2.17 -12.62 -6.48
C LEU A 155 1.87 -13.47 -5.24
N GLY A 156 2.77 -14.39 -4.88
CA GLY A 156 2.58 -15.25 -3.72
C GLY A 156 2.44 -14.47 -2.42
N GLU A 157 3.33 -13.51 -2.17
CA GLU A 157 3.22 -12.59 -1.03
C GLU A 157 1.91 -11.80 -1.07
N ALA A 158 1.58 -11.19 -2.21
CA ALA A 158 0.34 -10.40 -2.34
C ALA A 158 -0.91 -11.23 -2.03
N LEU A 159 -1.01 -12.44 -2.60
CA LEU A 159 -2.17 -13.32 -2.39
C LEU A 159 -2.26 -13.81 -0.94
N ARG A 160 -1.15 -14.17 -0.28
CA ARG A 160 -1.17 -14.56 1.14
C ARG A 160 -1.69 -13.43 2.04
N ARG A 161 -1.26 -12.19 1.80
CA ARG A 161 -1.76 -11.04 2.55
C ARG A 161 -3.27 -10.83 2.34
N ILE A 162 -3.77 -11.07 1.12
CA ILE A 162 -5.20 -10.99 0.83
C ILE A 162 -5.97 -12.11 1.55
N GLU A 163 -5.45 -13.34 1.61
CA GLU A 163 -6.06 -14.45 2.39
C GLU A 163 -6.08 -14.17 3.89
N GLU A 164 -5.13 -13.40 4.40
CA GLU A 164 -5.15 -12.93 5.80
C GLU A 164 -6.16 -11.81 6.06
N GLY A 165 -6.83 -11.30 5.02
CA GLY A 165 -7.88 -10.28 5.13
C GLY A 165 -7.47 -8.88 4.69
N CYS A 166 -6.36 -8.74 3.96
CA CYS A 166 -5.93 -7.45 3.43
C CYS A 166 -6.90 -6.91 2.37
N ALA A 167 -7.19 -5.61 2.44
CA ALA A 167 -8.13 -4.93 1.55
C ALA A 167 -7.45 -4.19 0.39
N MET A 168 -6.14 -3.97 0.49
CA MET A 168 -5.32 -3.24 -0.45
C MET A 168 -3.88 -3.76 -0.43
N ILE A 169 -3.26 -3.95 -1.59
CA ILE A 169 -1.82 -4.26 -1.68
C ILE A 169 -1.08 -3.04 -2.17
N ARG A 170 0.18 -2.93 -1.75
CA ARG A 170 1.18 -2.06 -2.38
C ARG A 170 2.45 -2.83 -2.67
N THR A 171 3.23 -2.43 -3.66
CA THR A 171 4.60 -2.94 -3.80
C THR A 171 5.40 -2.59 -2.54
N LYS A 172 6.42 -3.37 -2.20
CA LYS A 172 7.37 -2.99 -1.14
C LYS A 172 8.33 -1.91 -1.65
N GLY A 173 8.82 -2.06 -2.88
CA GLY A 173 9.94 -1.28 -3.41
C GLY A 173 11.15 -1.35 -2.47
N GLU A 174 11.98 -0.32 -2.44
CA GLU A 174 12.97 -0.15 -1.38
C GLU A 174 12.76 1.22 -0.71
N PRO A 175 11.91 1.29 0.33
CA PRO A 175 11.44 2.55 0.91
C PRO A 175 12.58 3.45 1.39
N GLY A 176 12.54 4.74 1.06
CA GLY A 176 13.55 5.70 1.52
C GLY A 176 14.87 5.73 0.75
N THR A 177 15.01 4.96 -0.34
CA THR A 177 16.22 5.00 -1.19
C THR A 177 16.16 6.04 -2.30
N GLY A 178 14.95 6.50 -2.64
CA GLY A 178 14.73 7.32 -3.83
C GLY A 178 15.00 6.61 -5.16
N ASN A 179 15.02 5.26 -5.16
CA ASN A 179 15.25 4.45 -6.35
C ASN A 179 14.01 3.58 -6.68
N VAL A 180 13.34 3.90 -7.79
CA VAL A 180 12.10 3.25 -8.23
C VAL A 180 12.30 1.81 -8.74
N ALA A 181 13.54 1.37 -8.99
CA ALA A 181 13.83 0.10 -9.66
C ALA A 181 13.20 -1.13 -8.97
N GLU A 182 13.19 -1.16 -7.64
CA GLU A 182 12.61 -2.27 -6.89
C GLU A 182 11.07 -2.28 -7.00
N ALA A 183 10.42 -1.12 -6.96
CA ALA A 183 8.97 -1.04 -7.18
C ALA A 183 8.59 -1.51 -8.59
N VAL A 184 9.38 -1.12 -9.61
CA VAL A 184 9.23 -1.61 -11.00
C VAL A 184 9.43 -3.12 -11.09
N THR A 185 10.43 -3.65 -10.41
CA THR A 185 10.69 -5.10 -10.37
C THR A 185 9.51 -5.85 -9.77
N HIS A 186 8.99 -5.38 -8.63
CA HIS A 186 7.88 -6.02 -7.93
C HIS A 186 6.60 -6.03 -8.77
N ILE A 187 6.20 -4.88 -9.34
CA ILE A 187 4.97 -4.83 -10.15
C ILE A 187 5.09 -5.68 -11.43
N ARG A 188 6.28 -5.74 -12.04
CA ARG A 188 6.51 -6.59 -13.21
C ARG A 188 6.44 -8.08 -12.87
N MET A 189 6.98 -8.50 -11.72
CA MET A 189 6.86 -9.88 -11.24
C MET A 189 5.40 -10.26 -11.02
N VAL A 190 4.66 -9.45 -10.25
CA VAL A 190 3.22 -9.65 -9.99
C VAL A 190 2.43 -9.75 -11.29
N ASN A 191 2.61 -8.79 -12.21
CA ASN A 191 1.88 -8.79 -13.49
C ASN A 191 2.27 -9.98 -14.39
N GLY A 192 3.53 -10.41 -14.37
CA GLY A 192 4.01 -11.57 -15.11
C GLY A 192 3.35 -12.86 -14.64
N GLU A 193 3.31 -13.08 -13.32
CA GLU A 193 2.68 -14.24 -12.70
C GLU A 193 1.16 -14.24 -12.92
N ILE A 194 0.51 -13.07 -12.84
CA ILE A 194 -0.93 -12.93 -13.14
C ILE A 194 -1.23 -13.29 -14.59
N ARG A 195 -0.42 -12.85 -15.56
CA ARG A 195 -0.59 -13.23 -16.97
C ARG A 195 -0.47 -14.74 -17.16
N LYS A 196 0.46 -15.40 -16.45
CA LYS A 196 0.60 -16.86 -16.45
C LYS A 196 -0.67 -17.52 -15.90
N LEU A 197 -1.15 -17.10 -14.73
CA LEU A 197 -2.39 -17.64 -14.15
C LEU A 197 -3.59 -17.47 -15.09
N ARG A 198 -3.73 -16.27 -15.69
CA ARG A 198 -4.80 -15.98 -16.63
C ARG A 198 -4.78 -16.92 -17.84
N SER A 199 -3.61 -17.19 -18.40
CA SER A 199 -3.46 -18.17 -19.50
C SER A 199 -3.95 -19.55 -19.08
N LEU A 200 -3.54 -20.03 -17.90
CA LEU A 200 -3.99 -21.34 -17.38
C LEU A 200 -5.52 -21.41 -17.18
N TYR A 201 -6.12 -20.29 -16.77
CA TYR A 201 -7.58 -20.18 -16.63
C TYR A 201 -8.30 -20.16 -17.98
N GLU A 202 -7.78 -19.42 -18.96
CA GLU A 202 -8.31 -19.38 -20.34
C GLU A 202 -8.21 -20.76 -21.03
N ASP A 203 -7.16 -21.53 -20.74
CA ASP A 203 -6.98 -22.92 -21.19
C ASP A 203 -7.84 -23.95 -20.42
N ASN A 204 -8.56 -23.51 -19.38
CA ASN A 204 -9.34 -24.36 -18.47
C ASN A 204 -8.51 -25.49 -17.79
N ASP A 205 -7.20 -25.25 -17.58
CA ASP A 205 -6.29 -26.21 -16.95
C ASP A 205 -6.34 -26.11 -15.42
N LYS A 206 -7.32 -26.80 -14.83
CA LYS A 206 -7.51 -26.84 -13.37
C LYS A 206 -6.34 -27.50 -12.62
N GLN A 207 -5.58 -28.38 -13.27
CA GLN A 207 -4.47 -29.09 -12.61
C GLN A 207 -3.27 -28.14 -12.42
N GLU A 208 -2.93 -27.35 -13.46
CA GLU A 208 -1.87 -26.36 -13.34
C GLU A 208 -2.28 -25.18 -12.44
N LEU A 209 -3.56 -24.78 -12.42
CA LEU A 209 -4.05 -23.81 -11.42
C LEU A 209 -3.92 -24.35 -9.98
N MET A 210 -4.23 -25.63 -9.75
CA MET A 210 -4.06 -26.26 -8.43
C MET A 210 -2.58 -26.35 -8.02
N LYS A 211 -1.68 -26.65 -8.97
CA LYS A 211 -0.24 -26.64 -8.74
C LYS A 211 0.26 -25.24 -8.40
N ALA A 212 -0.19 -24.21 -9.14
CA ALA A 212 0.16 -22.82 -8.85
C ALA A 212 -0.29 -22.40 -7.45
N ALA A 213 -1.49 -22.81 -6.99
CA ALA A 213 -1.94 -22.57 -5.62
C ALA A 213 -0.99 -23.15 -4.56
N ARG A 214 -0.48 -24.38 -4.77
CA ARG A 214 0.51 -24.99 -3.87
C ARG A 214 1.85 -24.24 -3.87
N GLU A 215 2.33 -23.82 -5.03
CA GLU A 215 3.58 -23.07 -5.19
C GLU A 215 3.50 -21.68 -4.53
N LEU A 216 2.40 -20.97 -4.74
CA LEU A 216 2.12 -19.65 -4.17
C LEU A 216 1.76 -19.71 -2.68
N LYS A 217 1.48 -20.92 -2.17
CA LYS A 217 1.06 -21.21 -0.79
C LYS A 217 -0.22 -20.47 -0.40
N VAL A 218 -1.21 -20.56 -1.28
CA VAL A 218 -2.54 -19.96 -1.09
C VAL A 218 -3.62 -20.94 -1.51
N SER A 219 -4.87 -20.66 -1.16
CA SER A 219 -6.03 -21.43 -1.58
C SER A 219 -6.22 -21.42 -3.10
N TYR A 220 -6.85 -22.48 -3.61
CA TYR A 220 -7.24 -22.54 -5.01
C TYR A 220 -8.21 -21.40 -5.40
N ALA A 221 -9.12 -21.04 -4.49
CA ALA A 221 -10.15 -20.04 -4.76
C ALA A 221 -9.56 -18.66 -5.10
N ILE A 222 -8.53 -18.22 -4.35
CA ILE A 222 -7.91 -16.91 -4.63
C ILE A 222 -7.07 -16.92 -5.92
N VAL A 223 -6.45 -18.06 -6.25
CA VAL A 223 -5.73 -18.25 -7.52
C VAL A 223 -6.70 -18.21 -8.69
N GLU A 224 -7.80 -18.96 -8.62
CA GLU A 224 -8.84 -18.97 -9.65
C GLU A 224 -9.47 -17.58 -9.82
N GLU A 225 -9.75 -16.87 -8.73
CA GLU A 225 -10.26 -15.50 -8.79
C GLU A 225 -9.28 -14.57 -9.50
N THR A 226 -8.01 -14.60 -9.09
CA THR A 226 -6.95 -13.76 -9.66
C THR A 226 -6.75 -14.05 -11.14
N ALA A 227 -6.75 -15.34 -11.52
CA ALA A 227 -6.61 -15.79 -12.89
C ALA A 227 -7.78 -15.30 -13.77
N ARG A 228 -9.02 -15.49 -13.28
CA ARG A 228 -10.25 -15.04 -13.95
C ARG A 228 -10.28 -13.52 -14.13
N LEU A 229 -9.85 -12.76 -13.13
CA LEU A 229 -9.81 -11.29 -13.19
C LEU A 229 -8.66 -10.76 -14.07
N GLY A 230 -7.58 -11.52 -14.22
CA GLY A 230 -6.36 -11.05 -14.87
C GLY A 230 -5.68 -9.91 -14.12
N ARG A 231 -5.93 -9.79 -12.81
CA ARG A 231 -5.36 -8.80 -11.87
C ARG A 231 -5.54 -9.29 -10.43
N LEU A 232 -4.90 -8.63 -9.47
CA LEU A 232 -5.20 -8.85 -8.05
C LEU A 232 -6.68 -8.54 -7.75
N PRO A 233 -7.33 -9.29 -6.84
CA PRO A 233 -8.73 -9.08 -6.49
C PRO A 233 -8.97 -7.81 -5.64
N VAL A 234 -7.90 -7.14 -5.20
CA VAL A 234 -7.91 -5.89 -4.43
C VAL A 234 -7.20 -4.76 -5.19
N VAL A 235 -7.28 -3.54 -4.66
CA VAL A 235 -6.50 -2.39 -5.16
C VAL A 235 -5.01 -2.67 -4.98
N ASN A 236 -4.20 -2.33 -5.99
CA ASN A 236 -2.75 -2.55 -5.99
C ASN A 236 -2.00 -1.25 -6.29
N PHE A 237 -1.39 -0.64 -5.28
CA PHE A 237 -0.60 0.58 -5.43
C PHE A 237 0.88 0.29 -5.64
N ALA A 238 1.60 1.25 -6.18
CA ALA A 238 3.06 1.24 -6.10
C ALA A 238 3.54 1.97 -4.85
N ALA A 239 4.61 1.48 -4.23
CA ALA A 239 5.32 2.16 -3.16
C ALA A 239 6.82 1.85 -3.22
N GLY A 240 7.60 2.76 -2.62
CA GLY A 240 9.04 2.63 -2.45
C GLY A 240 9.85 3.22 -3.61
N GLY A 241 10.65 4.25 -3.31
CA GLY A 241 11.62 4.80 -4.25
C GLY A 241 11.11 5.82 -5.26
N ILE A 242 9.85 6.25 -5.15
CA ILE A 242 9.25 7.28 -6.01
C ILE A 242 9.69 8.67 -5.53
N THR A 243 10.36 9.44 -6.39
CA THR A 243 10.85 10.80 -6.07
C THR A 243 10.48 11.84 -7.13
N THR A 244 10.18 11.39 -8.34
CA THR A 244 9.85 12.26 -9.47
C THR A 244 8.42 12.05 -9.98
N PRO A 245 7.82 13.08 -10.63
CA PRO A 245 6.58 12.92 -11.39
C PRO A 245 6.64 11.79 -12.43
N ALA A 246 7.78 11.65 -13.12
CA ALA A 246 7.99 10.58 -14.10
C ALA A 246 7.98 9.17 -13.47
N ASP A 247 8.52 8.99 -12.27
CA ASP A 247 8.45 7.70 -11.55
C ASP A 247 7.00 7.31 -11.25
N ALA A 248 6.20 8.27 -10.79
CA ALA A 248 4.79 8.04 -10.50
C ALA A 248 4.03 7.64 -11.77
N ALA A 249 4.24 8.39 -12.87
CA ALA A 249 3.61 8.08 -14.15
C ALA A 249 4.04 6.70 -14.69
N LEU A 250 5.32 6.34 -14.57
CA LEU A 250 5.83 5.01 -14.94
C LEU A 250 5.05 3.89 -14.22
N LEU A 251 4.88 4.01 -12.90
CA LEU A 251 4.24 2.98 -12.10
C LEU A 251 2.74 2.87 -12.39
N MET A 252 2.06 3.98 -12.62
CA MET A 252 0.67 3.97 -13.10
C MET A 252 0.55 3.30 -14.47
N ASN A 253 1.46 3.61 -15.41
CA ASN A 253 1.52 2.96 -16.72
C ASN A 253 1.87 1.47 -16.68
N LEU A 254 2.47 0.99 -15.58
CA LEU A 254 2.69 -0.43 -15.32
C LEU A 254 1.46 -1.14 -14.73
N GLY A 255 0.33 -0.45 -14.60
CA GLY A 255 -0.96 -1.01 -14.19
C GLY A 255 -1.24 -0.93 -12.69
N CYS A 256 -0.49 -0.10 -11.95
CA CYS A 256 -0.83 0.23 -10.56
C CYS A 256 -2.11 1.08 -10.53
N ASP A 257 -2.88 0.92 -9.45
CA ASP A 257 -4.11 1.68 -9.23
C ASP A 257 -3.87 3.01 -8.50
N GLY A 258 -2.62 3.37 -8.20
CA GLY A 258 -2.23 4.57 -7.45
C GLY A 258 -0.81 4.43 -6.90
N VAL A 259 -0.32 5.46 -6.20
CA VAL A 259 1.04 5.48 -5.65
C VAL A 259 1.11 5.94 -4.20
N PHE A 260 2.04 5.36 -3.44
CA PHE A 260 2.48 5.83 -2.13
C PHE A 260 3.82 6.55 -2.25
N VAL A 261 3.92 7.74 -1.69
CA VAL A 261 5.12 8.58 -1.67
C VAL A 261 5.35 9.10 -0.27
N GLY A 262 6.62 9.25 0.13
CA GLY A 262 6.95 9.71 1.47
C GLY A 262 8.23 10.51 1.45
N SER A 263 9.36 9.82 1.67
CA SER A 263 10.68 10.45 1.67
C SER A 263 10.97 11.23 0.38
N GLY A 264 10.46 10.79 -0.78
CA GLY A 264 10.64 11.51 -2.04
C GLY A 264 10.04 12.92 -2.06
N ILE A 265 9.04 13.20 -1.23
CA ILE A 265 8.45 14.53 -1.08
C ILE A 265 9.09 15.27 0.10
N PHE A 266 8.96 14.73 1.33
CA PHE A 266 9.28 15.50 2.53
C PHE A 266 10.76 15.47 2.93
N LYS A 267 11.62 14.80 2.14
CA LYS A 267 13.09 14.97 2.18
C LYS A 267 13.65 15.74 1.01
N SER A 268 12.78 16.38 0.22
CA SER A 268 13.16 17.38 -0.77
C SER A 268 13.17 18.78 -0.15
N ASP A 269 13.84 19.71 -0.82
CA ASP A 269 13.81 21.15 -0.48
C ASP A 269 12.61 21.87 -1.12
N ASP A 270 11.72 21.15 -1.82
CA ASP A 270 10.52 21.67 -2.50
C ASP A 270 9.25 20.84 -2.26
N PRO A 271 8.92 20.44 -1.02
CA PRO A 271 7.90 19.42 -0.73
C PRO A 271 6.51 19.76 -1.27
N ALA A 272 6.03 20.99 -1.07
CA ALA A 272 4.68 21.38 -1.53
C ALA A 272 4.55 21.39 -3.06
N GLN A 273 5.59 21.86 -3.76
CA GLN A 273 5.60 21.88 -5.22
C GLN A 273 5.73 20.47 -5.80
N ARG A 274 6.62 19.66 -5.21
CA ARG A 274 6.83 18.27 -5.59
C ARG A 274 5.60 17.40 -5.33
N ALA A 275 4.91 17.59 -4.21
CA ALA A 275 3.66 16.92 -3.90
C ALA A 275 2.61 17.16 -5.00
N ARG A 276 2.38 18.42 -5.38
CA ARG A 276 1.46 18.78 -6.48
C ARG A 276 1.87 18.18 -7.82
N ALA A 277 3.17 18.20 -8.13
CA ALA A 277 3.70 17.65 -9.37
C ALA A 277 3.47 16.12 -9.45
N VAL A 278 3.71 15.40 -8.36
CA VAL A 278 3.47 13.95 -8.28
C VAL A 278 1.97 13.62 -8.40
N VAL A 279 1.09 14.38 -7.74
CA VAL A 279 -0.37 14.22 -7.88
C VAL A 279 -0.82 14.44 -9.32
N LEU A 280 -0.33 15.50 -9.96
CA LEU A 280 -0.65 15.82 -11.36
C LEU A 280 -0.20 14.70 -12.31
N ALA A 281 1.04 14.22 -12.18
CA ALA A 281 1.56 13.15 -13.01
C ALA A 281 0.91 11.79 -12.72
N THR A 282 0.45 11.54 -11.49
CA THR A 282 -0.30 10.31 -11.17
C THR A 282 -1.67 10.31 -11.84
N THR A 283 -2.35 11.47 -11.82
CA THR A 283 -3.68 11.64 -12.40
C THR A 283 -3.67 11.53 -13.93
N PHE A 284 -2.69 12.16 -14.57
CA PHE A 284 -2.55 12.25 -16.03
C PHE A 284 -1.35 11.44 -16.55
N HIS A 285 -1.11 10.29 -15.95
CA HIS A 285 0.08 9.46 -16.20
C HIS A 285 0.24 9.01 -17.65
N ASP A 286 -0.84 8.98 -18.41
CA ASP A 286 -0.94 8.55 -19.80
C ASP A 286 -0.84 9.72 -20.81
N ASP A 287 -0.75 10.97 -20.33
CA ASP A 287 -0.45 12.15 -21.15
C ASP A 287 1.00 12.62 -20.93
N PRO A 288 1.94 12.28 -21.83
CA PRO A 288 3.33 12.68 -21.72
C PRO A 288 3.55 14.20 -21.64
N LYS A 289 2.64 15.01 -22.19
CA LYS A 289 2.74 16.47 -22.11
C LYS A 289 2.45 16.95 -20.70
N ILE A 290 1.41 16.44 -20.05
CA ILE A 290 1.09 16.80 -18.67
C ILE A 290 2.17 16.28 -17.72
N VAL A 291 2.67 15.06 -17.93
CA VAL A 291 3.80 14.54 -17.15
C VAL A 291 5.05 15.41 -17.33
N MET A 292 5.35 15.88 -18.54
CA MET A 292 6.44 16.82 -18.78
C MET A 292 6.22 18.16 -18.04
N GLU A 293 5.02 18.72 -18.06
CA GLU A 293 4.71 19.94 -17.30
C GLU A 293 4.84 19.74 -15.79
N ALA A 294 4.35 18.61 -15.27
CA ALA A 294 4.57 18.21 -13.88
C ALA A 294 6.06 18.11 -13.54
N GLN A 295 6.86 17.48 -14.42
CA GLN A 295 8.30 17.35 -14.25
C GLN A 295 9.02 18.71 -14.24
N LYS A 296 8.55 19.71 -15.00
CA LYS A 296 9.09 21.08 -14.97
C LYS A 296 8.82 21.81 -13.65
N MET A 297 7.85 21.35 -12.86
CA MET A 297 7.55 21.97 -11.56
C MET A 297 8.61 21.65 -10.52
N VAL A 298 9.45 20.64 -10.71
CA VAL A 298 10.43 20.18 -9.70
C VAL A 298 11.86 20.36 -10.20
N ASP A 299 12.79 20.57 -9.26
CA ASP A 299 14.22 20.57 -9.54
C ASP A 299 14.87 19.33 -8.92
N GLU A 300 15.56 18.52 -9.72
CA GLU A 300 16.23 17.31 -9.23
C GLU A 300 17.35 17.61 -8.22
N LYS A 301 17.92 18.82 -8.24
CA LYS A 301 18.89 19.25 -7.22
C LYS A 301 18.27 19.38 -5.83
N LYS A 302 16.95 19.57 -5.75
CA LYS A 302 16.18 19.65 -4.52
C LYS A 302 15.64 18.29 -4.08
N SER A 303 15.82 17.25 -4.90
CA SER A 303 15.28 15.91 -4.63
C SER A 303 16.06 15.20 -3.52
N LEU A 304 15.47 14.13 -2.99
CA LEU A 304 16.15 13.22 -2.08
C LEU A 304 17.39 12.61 -2.77
N LEU A 305 18.53 12.60 -2.09
CA LEU A 305 19.72 11.91 -2.58
C LEU A 305 19.46 10.40 -2.68
N GLY A 306 19.56 9.87 -3.91
CA GLY A 306 19.38 8.45 -4.19
C GLY A 306 20.42 7.56 -3.50
N MET A 307 20.00 6.37 -3.08
CA MET A 307 20.87 5.32 -2.54
C MET A 307 20.96 4.15 -3.53
N ASP A 308 22.18 3.61 -3.71
CA ASP A 308 22.35 2.35 -4.43
C ASP A 308 21.81 1.19 -3.58
N THR A 309 20.82 0.46 -4.10
CA THR A 309 20.18 -0.64 -3.39
C THR A 309 21.10 -1.83 -3.17
N LYS A 310 22.18 -1.97 -3.96
CA LYS A 310 23.14 -3.09 -3.85
C LYS A 310 24.03 -3.00 -2.61
N ASN A 311 24.22 -1.80 -2.07
CA ASN A 311 25.13 -1.54 -0.95
C ASN A 311 24.38 -1.29 0.37
N LEU A 312 23.11 -1.67 0.44
CA LEU A 312 22.31 -1.50 1.65
C LEU A 312 22.54 -2.68 2.61
N GLU A 313 22.99 -2.36 3.83
CA GLU A 313 23.05 -3.35 4.92
C GLU A 313 21.65 -3.84 5.33
N LEU A 314 20.66 -2.95 5.27
CA LEU A 314 19.27 -3.25 5.59
C LEU A 314 18.37 -3.12 4.34
N ARG A 315 17.80 -4.25 3.91
CA ARG A 315 16.78 -4.29 2.86
C ARG A 315 15.39 -4.48 3.47
N MET A 316 14.63 -3.38 3.57
CA MET A 316 13.31 -3.41 4.19
C MET A 316 12.34 -4.30 3.40
N GLN A 317 12.54 -4.42 2.10
CA GLN A 317 11.72 -5.26 1.22
C GLN A 317 11.77 -6.76 1.54
N GLU A 318 12.81 -7.21 2.25
CA GLU A 318 13.01 -8.62 2.60
C GLU A 318 12.25 -9.02 3.88
N ARG A 319 11.82 -8.04 4.69
CA ARG A 319 11.06 -8.27 5.91
C ARG A 319 9.67 -8.84 5.61
N GLY A 320 9.22 -9.76 6.48
CA GLY A 320 7.89 -10.38 6.39
C GLY A 320 7.69 -11.29 5.17
N GLN A 321 8.75 -11.68 4.45
CA GLN A 321 8.61 -12.57 3.29
C GLN A 321 8.15 -13.98 3.69
N HIS A 322 8.66 -14.48 4.82
CA HIS A 322 8.41 -15.82 5.33
C HIS A 322 7.26 -15.86 6.35
N ALA A 323 6.75 -14.69 6.73
CA ALA A 323 5.63 -14.51 7.64
C ALA A 323 4.26 -14.64 6.93
#